data_AF-A0A1G0K4N4-F1
#
_entry.id   AF-A0A1G0K4N4-F1
#
_cell.length_a   1.000
_cell.length_b   1.000
_cell.length_c   1.000
_cell.angle_alpha   90.00
_cell.angle_beta   90.00
_cell.angle_gamma   90.00
#
_symmetry.space_group_name_H-M   'P 1'
#
loop_
_entity.id
_entity.type
_entity.pdbx_description
1 polymer ?
#
loop_
_entity_poly.entity_id
_entity_poly.type
_entity_poly.pdbx_seq_one_letter_code
_entity_poly.pdbx_strand_id
1 'polypeptide(L)' 'MSTVKEELTRLIQGQPEDSSREEIVRELAFHVMVERGLADSDAKRTISNEEMARRIRSWQK' A
#
# COMPACT_ATOMS: atom_id res chain seq x y z
N MET A 1 -19.74 -6.73 7.36
CA MET A 1 -18.31 -6.63 6.98
C MET A 1 -18.20 -7.09 5.54
N SER A 2 -17.58 -6.28 4.70
CA SER A 2 -17.18 -6.76 3.38
C SER A 2 -16.06 -7.79 3.56
N THR A 3 -16.05 -8.83 2.75
CA THR A 3 -14.90 -9.74 2.67
C THR A 3 -13.74 -9.04 1.95
N VAL A 4 -12.51 -9.51 2.19
CA VAL A 4 -11.31 -9.05 1.46
C VAL A 4 -11.50 -9.18 -0.06
N LYS A 5 -12.15 -10.26 -0.51
CA LYS A 5 -12.42 -10.47 -1.93
C LYS A 5 -13.36 -9.40 -2.50
N GLU A 6 -14.40 -9.02 -1.77
CA GLU A 6 -15.34 -7.98 -2.17
C GLU A 6 -14.69 -6.59 -2.19
N GLU A 7 -13.77 -6.30 -1.25
CA GLU A 7 -13.01 -5.05 -1.23
C GLU A 7 -12.08 -4.94 -2.45
N LEU A 8 -11.29 -5.97 -2.72
CA LEU A 8 -10.40 -5.99 -3.88
C LEU A 8 -11.18 -5.93 -5.20
N THR A 9 -12.35 -6.58 -5.25
CA THR A 9 -13.24 -6.51 -6.43
C THR A 9 -13.73 -5.09 -6.66
N ARG A 10 -14.16 -4.38 -5.61
CA ARG A 10 -14.55 -2.96 -5.73
C ARG A 10 -13.38 -2.07 -6.16
N LEU A 11 -12.17 -2.34 -5.67
CA LEU A 11 -10.98 -1.60 -6.09
C LEU A 11 -10.73 -1.77 -7.59
N ILE A 12 -10.82 -2.99 -8.12
CA ILE A 12 -10.64 -3.26 -9.56
C ILE A 12 -11.77 -2.61 -10.37
N GLN A 13 -13.02 -2.76 -9.94
CA GLN A 13 -14.18 -2.18 -10.64
C GLN A 13 -14.21 -0.64 -10.63
N GLY A 14 -13.49 0.00 -9.71
CA GLY A 14 -13.36 1.45 -9.64
C GLY A 14 -12.28 2.03 -10.55
N GLN A 15 -11.48 1.19 -11.23
CA GLN A 15 -10.41 1.66 -12.11
C GLN A 15 -10.95 2.08 -13.48
N PRO A 16 -10.24 2.98 -14.20
CA PRO A 16 -10.57 3.33 -15.58
C PRO A 16 -10.59 2.11 -16.52
N GLU A 17 -11.50 2.12 -17.51
CA GLU A 17 -11.66 1.04 -18.50
C GLU A 17 -10.42 0.86 -19.41
N ASP A 18 -9.60 1.90 -19.55
CA ASP A 18 -8.36 1.90 -20.33
C ASP A 18 -7.11 1.52 -19.51
N SER A 19 -7.29 1.13 -18.24
CA SER A 19 -6.19 0.68 -17.39
C SER A 19 -5.51 -0.56 -17.95
N SER A 20 -4.18 -0.49 -18.04
CA SER A 20 -3.35 -1.65 -18.36
C SER A 20 -3.36 -2.67 -17.22
N ARG A 21 -2.95 -3.91 -17.53
CA ARG A 21 -2.83 -4.98 -16.52
C ARG A 21 -1.82 -4.60 -15.44
N GLU A 22 -0.74 -3.95 -15.84
CA GLU A 22 0.33 -3.48 -14.97
C GLU A 22 -0.15 -2.40 -14.00
N GLU A 23 -1.01 -1.49 -14.45
CA GLU A 23 -1.65 -0.48 -13.60
C GLU A 23 -2.58 -1.12 -12.58
N ILE A 24 -3.43 -2.05 -13.01
CA ILE A 24 -4.35 -2.77 -12.11
C ILE A 24 -3.58 -3.48 -11.00
N VAL A 25 -2.50 -4.20 -11.35
CA VAL A 25 -1.66 -4.90 -10.37
C VAL A 25 -0.93 -3.92 -9.44
N ARG A 26 -0.45 -2.79 -9.97
CA ARG A 26 0.23 -1.75 -9.17
C ARG A 26 -0.69 -1.16 -8.11
N GLU A 27 -1.93 -0.84 -8.47
CA GLU A 27 -2.93 -0.32 -7.54
C GLU A 27 -3.29 -1.34 -6.45
N LEU A 28 -3.46 -2.61 -6.82
CA LEU A 28 -3.69 -3.68 -5.84
C LEU A 28 -2.52 -3.82 -4.86
N ALA A 29 -1.28 -3.78 -5.37
CA ALA A 29 -0.09 -3.83 -4.52
C ALA A 29 -0.01 -2.60 -3.60
N PHE A 30 -0.31 -1.41 -4.12
CA PHE A 30 -0.31 -0.17 -3.35
C PHE A 30 -1.33 -0.22 -2.21
N HIS A 31 -2.55 -0.69 -2.48
CA HIS A 31 -3.59 -0.87 -1.46
C HIS A 31 -3.10 -1.78 -0.32
N VAL A 32 -2.50 -2.93 -0.64
CA VAL A 32 -1.93 -3.85 0.37
C VAL A 32 -0.80 -3.20 1.17
N MET A 33 0.06 -2.39 0.53
CA MET A 33 1.13 -1.66 1.22
C MET A 33 0.58 -0.66 2.24
N VAL A 34 -0.49 0.06 1.90
CA VAL A 34 -1.15 1.02 2.80
C VAL A 34 -1.78 0.30 3.99
N GLU A 35 -2.57 -0.75 3.75
CA GLU A 35 -3.21 -1.53 4.82
C GLU A 35 -2.18 -2.10 5.81
N ARG A 36 -1.07 -2.61 5.30
CA ARG A 36 0.04 -3.07 6.12
C ARG A 36 0.63 -1.93 6.96
N GLY A 37 0.83 -0.76 6.37
CA GLY A 37 1.35 0.42 7.08
C GLY A 37 0.42 0.89 8.20
N LEU A 38 -0.90 0.87 7.96
CA LEU A 38 -1.91 1.17 8.97
C LEU A 38 -1.86 0.16 10.12
N ALA A 39 -1.82 -1.13 9.81
CA ALA A 39 -1.71 -2.19 10.82
C ALA A 39 -0.40 -2.11 11.64
N ASP A 40 0.71 -1.70 11.01
CA ASP A 40 1.98 -1.42 11.71
C ASP A 40 1.87 -0.20 12.63
N SER A 41 1.17 0.85 12.20
CA SER A 41 0.89 2.04 13.02
C SER A 41 0.05 1.70 14.25
N ASP A 42 -1.07 1.00 14.07
CA ASP A 42 -1.96 0.60 15.16
C ASP A 42 -1.25 -0.28 16.19
N ALA A 43 -0.36 -1.15 15.72
CA ALA A 43 0.47 -1.99 16.56
C ALA A 43 1.72 -1.29 17.13
N LYS A 44 1.87 0.02 16.93
CA LYS A 44 3.02 0.82 17.36
C LYS A 44 4.37 0.31 16.83
N ARG A 45 4.37 -0.36 15.67
CA ARG A 45 5.58 -0.78 14.93
C ARG A 45 6.08 0.32 14.01
N THR A 46 6.19 1.54 14.53
CA THR A 46 6.66 2.71 13.80
C THR A 46 8.11 3.06 14.17
N ILE A 47 8.73 3.90 13.36
CA ILE A 47 10.07 4.45 13.63
C ILE A 47 9.99 5.96 13.78
N SER A 48 10.97 6.56 14.46
CA SER A 48 11.06 8.02 14.55
C SER A 48 11.36 8.64 13.19
N ASN A 49 11.01 9.92 13.03
CA ASN A 49 11.33 10.67 11.80
C ASN A 49 12.84 10.74 11.53
N GLU A 50 13.65 10.84 12.59
CA GLU A 50 15.10 10.83 12.47
C GLU A 50 15.61 9.50 11.90
N GLU A 51 15.09 8.38 12.41
CA GLU A 51 15.45 7.05 11.94
C GLU A 51 15.03 6.82 10.48
N MET A 52 13.82 7.26 10.12
CA MET A 52 13.31 7.20 8.76
C MET A 52 14.25 7.94 7.79
N ALA A 53 14.62 9.19 8.11
CA ALA A 53 15.51 9.98 7.28
C ALA A 53 16.90 9.34 7.15
N ARG A 54 17.42 8.73 8.22
CA ARG A 54 18.68 7.97 8.19
C ARG A 54 18.62 6.78 7.22
N ARG A 55 17.52 6.03 7.21
CA ARG A 55 17.32 4.88 6.31
C ARG A 55 17.23 5.30 4.85
N ILE A 56 16.47 6.35 4.53
CA ILE A 56 16.33 6.84 3.14
C ILE A 56 17.68 7.24 2.56
N ARG A 57 18.51 7.96 3.34
CA ARG A 57 19.87 8.34 2.90
C ARG A 57 20.78 7.15 2.61
N SER A 58 20.52 5.98 3.21
CA SER A 58 21.33 4.78 2.97
C SER A 58 21.05 4.09 1.65
N TRP A 59 19.92 4.37 0.99
CA TRP A 59 19.54 3.76 -0.30
C TRP A 59 20.32 4.31 -1.50
N GLN A 60 20.99 5.45 -1.33
CA GLN A 60 21.83 6.06 -2.36
C GLN A 60 23.27 5.53 -2.37
N LYS A 61 23.62 4.59 -1.48
CA LYS A 61 24.90 3.88 -1.47
C LYS A 61 24.75 2.54 -2.18
#